data_AF-N8UBN1-F1
#
_entry.id   AF-N8UBN1-F1
#
_cell.length_a   1.000
_cell.length_b   1.000
_cell.length_c   1.000
_cell.angle_alpha   90.00
_cell.angle_beta   90.00
_cell.angle_gamma   90.00
#
_symmetry.space_group_name_H-M   'P 1'
#
loop_
_entity.id
_entity.type
_entity.pdbx_description
1 polymer ?
#
loop_
_entity_poly.entity_id
_entity_poly.type
_entity_poly.pdbx_seq_one_letter_code
_entity_poly.pdbx_strand_id
1 'polypeptide(L)'
;MTEPNSISCTQLAETYNISHDSVNRFLEREDYTPHDLYQEAIQHIDNYKLIVSINDTVLDKPYSQHMDLVSYFWSGKHHRSVKG
;
A
#
# COMPACT_ATOMS: atom_id res chain seq x y z
N MET A 1 -11.23 -8.49 17.62
CA MET A 1 -11.02 -8.01 16.23
C MET A 1 -10.35 -6.66 16.35
N THR A 2 -9.04 -6.66 16.38
CA THR A 2 -8.21 -5.45 16.48
C THR A 2 -8.08 -4.90 15.08
N GLU A 3 -8.81 -3.84 14.77
CA GLU A 3 -8.45 -3.03 13.59
C GLU A 3 -7.06 -2.42 13.86
N PRO A 4 -6.10 -2.55 12.93
CA PRO A 4 -4.78 -2.01 13.16
C PRO A 4 -4.85 -0.48 13.14
N ASN A 5 -4.53 0.16 14.28
CA ASN A 5 -4.41 1.62 14.39
C ASN A 5 -3.32 2.20 13.46
N SER A 6 -2.44 1.35 12.92
CA SER A 6 -1.49 1.70 11.87
C SER A 6 -1.09 0.45 11.07
N ILE A 7 -0.95 0.59 9.75
CA ILE A 7 -0.39 -0.45 8.89
C ILE A 7 1.13 -0.23 8.89
N SER A 8 1.87 -1.10 9.59
CA SER A 8 3.34 -1.06 9.62
C SER A 8 3.92 -2.47 9.66
N CYS A 9 5.15 -2.62 9.17
CA CYS A 9 5.90 -3.86 9.30
C CYS A 9 6.04 -4.28 10.79
N THR A 10 6.08 -3.32 11.73
CA THR A 10 6.17 -3.61 13.19
C THR A 10 4.89 -4.26 13.69
N GLN A 11 3.74 -3.71 13.29
CA GLN A 11 2.45 -4.28 13.64
C GLN A 11 2.29 -5.70 13.09
N LEU A 12 2.76 -5.92 11.85
CA LEU A 12 2.73 -7.25 11.23
C LEU A 12 3.64 -8.21 12.00
N ALA A 13 4.86 -7.79 12.34
CA ALA A 13 5.81 -8.58 13.10
C ALA A 13 5.28 -8.98 14.49
N GLU A 14 4.63 -8.08 15.20
CA GLU A 14 3.97 -8.36 16.48
C GLU A 14 2.84 -9.39 16.32
N THR A 15 2.00 -9.23 15.29
CA THR A 15 0.86 -10.12 15.04
C THR A 15 1.30 -11.55 14.75
N TYR A 16 2.39 -11.72 14.01
CA TYR A 16 2.96 -13.02 13.66
C TYR A 16 4.03 -13.51 14.64
N ASN A 17 4.34 -12.74 15.69
CA ASN A 17 5.39 -13.02 16.67
C ASN A 17 6.76 -13.34 16.01
N ILE A 18 7.13 -12.53 15.02
CA ILE A 18 8.41 -12.60 14.29
C ILE A 18 9.20 -11.30 14.46
N SER A 19 10.47 -11.29 14.03
CA SER A 19 11.24 -10.05 13.97
C SER A 19 10.69 -9.12 12.89
N HIS A 20 10.64 -7.82 13.19
CA HIS A 20 10.39 -6.77 12.20
C HIS A 20 11.34 -6.87 11.00
N ASP A 21 12.60 -7.20 11.25
CA ASP A 21 13.59 -7.36 10.18
C ASP A 21 13.25 -8.52 9.25
N SER A 22 12.57 -9.56 9.73
CA SER A 22 12.10 -10.65 8.87
C SER A 22 11.05 -10.17 7.88
N VAL A 23 10.18 -9.23 8.28
CA VAL A 23 9.18 -8.62 7.40
C VAL A 23 9.85 -7.75 6.36
N ASN A 24 10.77 -6.87 6.77
CA ASN A 24 11.52 -6.04 5.84
C ASN A 24 12.34 -6.88 4.84
N ARG A 25 13.07 -7.90 5.32
CA ARG A 25 13.83 -8.80 4.44
C ARG A 25 12.95 -9.57 3.47
N PHE A 26 11.74 -9.93 3.88
CA PHE A 26 10.77 -10.54 2.96
C PHE A 26 10.40 -9.54 1.85
N LEU A 27 10.03 -8.31 2.20
CA LEU A 27 9.66 -7.29 1.22
C LEU A 27 10.82 -6.87 0.31
N GLU A 28 12.05 -6.88 0.81
CA GLU A 28 13.26 -6.52 0.03
C GLU A 28 13.75 -7.68 -0.86
N ARG A 29 13.46 -8.93 -0.50
CA ARG A 29 13.91 -10.12 -1.25
C ARG A 29 12.95 -10.51 -2.35
N GLU A 30 11.65 -10.45 -2.07
CA GLU A 30 10.63 -10.90 -3.02
C GLU A 30 10.34 -9.82 -4.06
N ASP A 31 10.30 -10.21 -5.33
CA ASP A 31 10.03 -9.31 -6.46
C ASP A 31 8.55 -9.34 -6.83
N TYR A 32 7.68 -9.03 -5.86
CA TYR A 32 6.24 -8.99 -6.10
C TYR A 32 5.86 -7.78 -6.94
N THR A 33 5.13 -8.05 -8.01
CA THR A 33 4.58 -7.03 -8.89
C THR A 33 3.10 -6.78 -8.55
N PRO A 34 2.51 -5.64 -8.99
CA PRO A 34 1.07 -5.43 -8.90
C PRO A 34 0.24 -6.53 -9.56
N HIS A 35 0.80 -7.24 -10.55
CA HIS A 35 0.13 -8.37 -11.19
C HIS A 35 -0.04 -9.55 -10.25
N ASP A 36 0.96 -9.85 -9.42
CA ASP A 36 0.90 -10.95 -8.45
C ASP A 36 -0.18 -10.70 -7.40
N LEU A 37 -0.27 -9.46 -6.91
CA LEU A 37 -1.32 -9.04 -5.99
C LEU A 37 -2.72 -9.18 -6.64
N TYR A 38 -2.86 -8.81 -7.91
CA TYR A 38 -4.12 -8.96 -8.62
C TYR A 38 -4.54 -10.43 -8.78
N GLN A 39 -3.61 -11.31 -9.14
CA GLN A 39 -3.88 -12.74 -9.30
C GLN A 39 -4.30 -13.42 -8.00
N GLU A 40 -3.80 -12.96 -6.86
CA GLU A 40 -4.23 -13.42 -5.55
C GLU A 40 -5.62 -12.85 -5.21
N ALA A 41 -5.79 -11.52 -5.30
CA ALA A 41 -7.00 -10.86 -4.84
C ALA A 41 -8.26 -11.25 -5.65
N ILE A 42 -8.13 -11.46 -6.96
CA ILE A 42 -9.26 -11.78 -7.83
C ILE A 42 -9.92 -13.13 -7.51
N GLN A 43 -9.20 -14.03 -6.82
CA GLN A 43 -9.74 -15.34 -6.40
C GLN A 43 -10.82 -15.21 -5.33
N HIS A 44 -10.82 -14.10 -4.59
CA HIS A 44 -11.76 -13.84 -3.50
C HIS A 44 -12.96 -12.99 -3.93
N ILE A 45 -13.08 -12.70 -5.23
CA ILE A 45 -14.13 -11.84 -5.78
C ILE A 45 -15.05 -12.67 -6.69
N ASP A 46 -16.37 -12.51 -6.52
CA ASP A 46 -17.35 -13.11 -7.43
C ASP A 46 -17.37 -12.35 -8.77
N ASN A 47 -16.74 -12.95 -9.79
CA ASN A 47 -16.64 -12.38 -11.12
C ASN A 47 -17.99 -12.22 -11.85
N TYR A 48 -19.06 -12.83 -11.36
CA TYR A 48 -20.40 -12.68 -11.95
C TYR A 48 -21.18 -11.49 -11.37
N LYS A 49 -20.66 -10.81 -10.35
CA LYS A 49 -21.30 -9.66 -9.69
C LYS A 49 -20.30 -8.52 -9.41
N LEU A 50 -19.39 -8.26 -10.34
CA LEU A 50 -18.36 -7.26 -10.18
C LEU A 50 -18.84 -5.85 -10.59
N ILE A 51 -18.54 -4.84 -9.76
CA ILE A 51 -18.54 -3.43 -10.15
C ILE A 51 -17.08 -2.95 -10.13
N VAL A 52 -16.61 -2.41 -11.24
CA VAL A 52 -15.28 -1.80 -11.34
C VAL A 52 -15.41 -0.30 -11.09
N SER A 53 -14.71 0.19 -10.07
CA SER A 53 -14.55 1.62 -9.80
C SER A 53 -13.08 1.98 -9.95
N ILE A 54 -12.79 2.97 -10.79
CA ILE A 54 -11.43 3.45 -11.05
C ILE A 54 -11.28 4.81 -10.37
N ASN A 55 -10.24 4.95 -9.54
CA ASN A 55 -9.84 6.21 -8.93
C ASN A 55 -8.38 6.52 -9.24
N ASP A 56 -8.05 7.81 -9.28
CA ASP A 56 -6.72 8.37 -9.53
C ASP A 56 -6.06 8.88 -8.24
N THR A 57 -6.27 8.15 -7.13
CA THR A 57 -5.80 8.60 -5.81
C THR A 57 -4.28 8.57 -5.70
N VAL A 58 -3.70 9.68 -5.25
CA VAL A 58 -2.29 9.83 -4.93
C VAL A 58 -2.11 9.84 -3.41
N LEU A 59 -1.15 9.07 -2.90
CA LEU A 59 -0.82 9.04 -1.48
C LEU A 59 0.07 10.23 -1.12
N ASP A 60 -0.30 11.05 -0.14
CA ASP A 60 0.55 12.14 0.34
C ASP A 60 1.82 11.57 1.01
N LYS A 61 3.00 11.92 0.46
CA LYS A 61 4.33 11.48 0.88
C LYS A 61 5.23 12.69 1.13
N PRO A 62 4.92 13.54 2.13
CA PRO A 62 5.62 14.80 2.34
C PRO A 62 7.11 14.64 2.68
N TYR A 63 7.50 13.47 3.19
CA TYR A 63 8.87 13.18 3.60
C TYR A 63 9.66 12.30 2.61
N SER A 64 9.03 11.82 1.52
CA SER A 64 9.75 10.97 0.56
C SER A 64 10.68 11.81 -0.31
N GLN A 65 11.95 11.43 -0.43
CA GLN A 65 12.95 12.12 -1.25
C GLN A 65 13.45 11.32 -2.46
N HIS A 66 13.34 9.99 -2.43
CA HIS A 66 13.95 9.09 -3.41
C HIS A 66 12.96 8.00 -3.83
N MET A 67 12.02 8.34 -4.71
CA MET A 67 11.12 7.39 -5.37
C MET A 67 10.73 7.98 -6.73
N ASP A 68 10.90 7.18 -7.79
CA ASP A 68 10.71 7.62 -9.19
C ASP A 68 9.28 8.10 -9.50
N LEU A 69 8.30 7.64 -8.73
CA LEU A 69 6.88 7.95 -8.92
C LEU A 69 6.37 9.11 -8.05
N VAL A 70 7.20 9.67 -7.15
CA VAL A 70 6.78 10.76 -6.27
C VAL A 70 6.91 12.09 -7.00
N SER A 71 5.80 12.83 -7.11
CA SER A 71 5.71 14.13 -7.78
C SER A 71 4.84 15.11 -6.99
N TYR A 72 4.52 16.26 -7.57
CA TYR A 72 3.63 17.26 -6.98
C TYR A 72 2.24 17.18 -7.61
N PHE A 73 1.23 17.03 -6.76
CA PHE A 73 -0.18 16.94 -7.16
C PHE A 73 -1.03 17.92 -6.35
N TRP A 74 -2.07 18.51 -6.97
CA TRP A 74 -2.99 19.38 -6.23
C TRP A 74 -3.85 18.58 -5.26
N SER A 75 -3.80 18.93 -3.97
CA SER A 75 -4.66 18.32 -2.96
C SER A 75 -5.86 19.19 -2.65
N GLY A 76 -7.06 18.67 -2.94
CA GLY A 76 -8.32 19.26 -2.50
C GLY A 76 -8.50 19.28 -0.97
N LYS A 77 -7.80 18.41 -0.23
CA LYS A 77 -7.82 18.41 1.25
C LYS A 77 -6.96 19.52 1.85
N HIS A 78 -5.77 19.75 1.27
CA HIS A 78 -4.81 20.72 1.80
C HIS A 78 -4.90 22.10 1.12
N HIS A 79 -5.71 22.23 0.06
CA HIS A 79 -5.82 23.44 -0.76
C HIS A 79 -4.48 23.95 -1.30
N ARG A 80 -3.58 23.02 -1.64
CA ARG A 80 -2.25 23.31 -2.18
C ARG A 80 -1.68 22.10 -2.91
N SER A 81 -0.60 22.31 -3.65
CA SER A 81 0.20 21.20 -4.18
C SER A 81 0.90 20.46 -3.04
N VAL A 82 0.74 19.14 -3.00
CA VAL A 82 1.38 18.23 -2.04
C VAL A 82 2.29 17.27 -2.78
N LYS A 83 3.27 16.72 -2.07
CA LYS A 83 4.20 15.75 -2.63
C LYS A 83 3.60 14.36 -2.45
N GLY A 84 3.37 13.62 -3.53
CA GLY A 84 2.72 12.31 -3.47
C GLY A 84 3.18 11.38 -4.58
#